data_AF-A0A1I4BYN2-F1
#
_entry.id   AF-A0A1I4BYN2-F1
#
_cell.length_a   1.000
_cell.length_b   1.000
_cell.length_c   1.000
_cell.angle_alpha   90.00
_cell.angle_beta   90.00
_cell.angle_gamma   90.00
#
_symmetry.space_group_name_H-M   'P 1'
#
loop_
_entity.id
_entity.type
_entity.pdbx_description
1 polymer ?
#
loop_
_entity_poly.entity_id
_entity_poly.type
_entity_poly.pdbx_seq_one_letter_code
_entity_poly.pdbx_strand_id
1 'polypeptide(L)'
;MVLVVVDQPATIGALPVAVARTVGCHVAYLPGLAMRRIADLHPGSAKTDARDAYVIAEAARTTPHTLRRVDAGEEVLAELGVLIGFDDDQAAEATRLSNRVRRVDVLFAMLRDGTVYQPQPA
;
A
#
# COMPACT_ATOMS: atom_id res chain seq x y z
N MET A 1 -31.09 3.30 1.04
CA MET A 1 -29.70 3.49 0.56
C MET A 1 -28.78 2.93 1.64
N VAL A 2 -27.97 1.92 1.31
CA VAL A 2 -27.12 1.20 2.28
C VAL A 2 -25.69 1.73 2.17
N LEU A 3 -25.05 1.97 3.32
CA LEU A 3 -23.64 2.35 3.43
C LEU A 3 -22.85 1.16 3.97
N VAL A 4 -21.82 0.75 3.22
CA VAL A 4 -20.82 -0.22 3.66
C VAL A 4 -19.60 0.55 4.15
N VAL A 5 -19.13 0.23 5.35
CA VAL A 5 -17.94 0.84 5.94
C VAL A 5 -16.88 -0.23 6.15
N VAL A 6 -15.67 0.02 5.65
CA VAL A 6 -14.50 -0.85 5.80
C VAL A 6 -13.39 -0.15 6.61
N ASP A 7 -12.52 -0.91 7.25
CA ASP A 7 -11.33 -0.39 7.92
C ASP A 7 -10.16 -0.14 6.95
N GLN A 8 -10.11 -0.92 5.88
CA GLN A 8 -9.15 -0.79 4.79
C GLN A 8 -9.89 -0.87 3.43
N PRO A 9 -9.72 0.10 2.52
CA PRO A 9 -10.34 0.03 1.20
C PRO A 9 -9.55 -0.82 0.19
N ALA A 10 -8.26 -1.06 0.47
CA ALA A 10 -7.35 -1.84 -0.38
C ALA A 10 -7.12 -3.26 0.16
N THR A 11 -6.39 -4.07 -0.62
CA THR A 11 -5.96 -5.44 -0.27
C THR A 11 -7.14 -6.32 0.19
N ILE A 12 -7.27 -6.61 1.50
CA ILE A 12 -8.30 -7.51 2.04
C ILE A 12 -9.70 -6.89 1.90
N GLY A 13 -9.79 -5.56 1.97
CA GLY A 13 -11.06 -4.84 1.82
C GLY A 13 -11.52 -4.64 0.37
N ALA A 14 -10.68 -4.92 -0.62
CA ALA A 14 -11.01 -4.67 -2.02
C ALA A 14 -12.22 -5.49 -2.49
N LEU A 15 -12.32 -6.76 -2.08
CA LEU A 15 -13.44 -7.64 -2.44
C LEU A 15 -14.80 -7.13 -1.89
N PRO A 16 -14.97 -6.89 -0.57
CA PRO A 16 -16.24 -6.36 -0.06
C PRO A 16 -16.58 -4.98 -0.62
N VAL A 17 -15.60 -4.13 -0.92
CA VAL A 17 -15.81 -2.84 -1.61
C VAL A 17 -16.36 -3.05 -3.04
N ALA A 18 -15.75 -3.94 -3.82
CA ALA A 18 -16.20 -4.24 -5.18
C ALA A 18 -17.60 -4.86 -5.22
N VAL A 19 -17.89 -5.78 -4.29
CA VAL A 19 -19.23 -6.38 -4.14
C VAL A 19 -20.26 -5.32 -3.76
N ALA A 20 -19.96 -4.48 -2.76
CA ALA A 20 -20.84 -3.40 -2.31
C ALA A 20 -21.19 -2.43 -3.45
N ARG A 21 -20.19 -2.05 -4.27
CA ARG A 21 -20.40 -1.21 -5.45
C ARG A 21 -21.27 -1.89 -6.50
N THR A 22 -21.03 -3.16 -6.78
CA THR A 22 -21.80 -3.94 -7.78
C THR A 22 -23.29 -4.02 -7.40
N VAL A 23 -23.60 -4.09 -6.11
CA VAL A 23 -24.99 -4.09 -5.61
C VAL A 23 -25.57 -2.69 -5.38
N GLY A 24 -24.83 -1.63 -5.75
CA GLY A 24 -25.29 -0.24 -5.66
C GLY A 24 -25.23 0.39 -4.28
N CYS A 25 -24.44 -0.16 -3.35
CA CYS A 25 -24.21 0.42 -2.03
C CYS A 25 -23.15 1.53 -2.09
N HIS A 26 -23.28 2.52 -1.21
CA HIS A 26 -22.20 3.48 -0.99
C HIS A 26 -21.12 2.85 -0.13
N VAL A 27 -19.86 3.23 -0.39
CA VAL A 27 -18.70 2.73 0.33
C VAL A 27 -17.97 3.88 0.98
N ALA A 28 -17.64 3.71 2.25
CA ALA A 28 -16.71 4.57 2.96
C ALA A 28 -15.70 3.71 3.73
N TYR A 29 -14.57 4.30 4.11
CA TYR A 29 -13.63 3.68 5.02
C TYR A 29 -13.38 4.55 6.24
N LEU A 30 -13.11 3.92 7.38
CA LEU A 30 -12.73 4.60 8.62
C LEU A 30 -11.19 4.66 8.71
N PRO A 31 -10.56 5.84 8.61
CA PRO A 31 -9.11 5.95 8.67
C PRO A 31 -8.55 5.41 10.00
N GLY A 32 -7.42 4.70 9.95
CA GLY A 32 -6.86 4.02 11.12
C GLY A 32 -6.62 4.90 12.35
N LEU A 33 -6.28 6.19 12.17
CA LEU A 33 -6.14 7.13 13.28
C LEU A 33 -7.48 7.46 13.95
N ALA A 34 -8.54 7.62 13.15
CA ALA A 34 -9.89 7.83 13.67
C ALA A 34 -10.42 6.55 14.34
N MET A 35 -10.23 5.39 13.71
CA MET A 35 -10.58 4.08 14.27
C MET A 35 -9.92 3.86 15.64
N ARG A 36 -8.62 4.13 15.76
CA ARG A 36 -7.88 3.98 17.03
C ARG A 36 -8.44 4.89 18.12
N ARG A 37 -8.68 6.17 17.81
CA ARG A 37 -9.24 7.13 18.77
C ARG A 37 -10.63 6.72 19.26
N ILE A 38 -11.47 6.17 18.38
CA ILE A 38 -12.80 5.68 18.76
C ILE A 38 -12.67 4.39 19.56
N ALA A 39 -11.80 3.46 19.15
CA ALA A 39 -11.55 2.22 19.88
C ALA A 39 -11.08 2.48 21.33
N ASP A 40 -10.24 3.50 21.55
CA ASP A 40 -9.74 3.91 22.86
C ASP A 40 -10.85 4.40 23.82
N LEU A 41 -12.03 4.76 23.30
CA LEU A 41 -13.20 5.13 24.11
C LEU A 41 -13.98 3.90 24.62
N HIS A 42 -13.68 2.70 24.11
CA HIS A 42 -14.33 1.46 24.53
C HIS A 42 -13.50 0.70 25.57
N PRO A 43 -14.14 0.13 26.62
CA PRO A 43 -13.45 -0.69 27.61
C PRO A 43 -12.75 -1.90 26.99
N GLY A 44 -11.55 -2.20 27.49
CA GLY A 44 -10.73 -3.33 27.04
C GLY A 44 -9.65 -2.91 26.02
N SER A 45 -8.48 -3.54 26.09
CA SER A 45 -7.33 -3.24 25.22
C SER A 45 -7.02 -4.35 24.22
N ALA A 46 -7.68 -5.51 24.34
CA ALA A 46 -7.50 -6.61 23.40
C ALA A 46 -8.05 -6.24 22.02
N LYS A 47 -7.25 -6.50 20.99
CA LYS A 47 -7.67 -6.41 19.59
C LYS A 47 -8.49 -7.65 19.26
N THR A 48 -9.76 -7.46 18.90
CA THR A 48 -10.65 -8.54 18.46
C THR A 48 -11.47 -8.05 17.28
N ASP A 49 -11.72 -8.93 16.30
CA ASP A 49 -12.49 -8.56 15.10
C ASP A 49 -13.91 -8.10 15.43
N ALA A 50 -14.52 -8.69 16.47
CA ALA A 50 -15.84 -8.30 16.96
C ALA A 50 -15.86 -6.86 17.51
N ARG A 51 -14.79 -6.45 18.21
CA ARG A 51 -14.65 -5.08 18.70
C ARG A 51 -14.41 -4.12 17.55
N ASP A 52 -13.55 -4.48 16.61
CA ASP A 52 -13.25 -3.64 15.45
C ASP A 52 -14.53 -3.41 14.61
N ALA A 53 -15.33 -4.45 14.37
CA ALA A 53 -16.62 -4.34 13.69
C ALA A 53 -17.61 -3.45 14.45
N TYR A 54 -17.67 -3.57 15.79
CA TYR A 54 -18.51 -2.72 16.62
C TYR A 54 -18.11 -1.24 16.54
N VAL A 55 -16.80 -0.96 16.66
CA VAL A 55 -16.22 0.39 16.55
C VAL A 55 -16.54 1.01 15.19
N ILE A 56 -16.39 0.27 14.10
CA ILE A 56 -16.69 0.73 12.73
C ILE A 56 -18.19 1.06 12.59
N ALA A 57 -19.05 0.17 13.07
CA ALA A 57 -20.50 0.37 13.01
C ALA A 57 -20.95 1.55 13.88
N GLU A 58 -20.32 1.76 15.04
CA GLU A 58 -20.58 2.91 15.89
C GLU A 58 -20.11 4.21 15.23
N ALA A 59 -18.89 4.25 14.69
CA ALA A 59 -18.36 5.41 13.97
C ALA A 59 -19.31 5.83 12.84
N ALA A 60 -19.83 4.87 12.08
CA ALA A 60 -20.80 5.12 11.02
C ALA A 60 -22.12 5.73 11.52
N ARG A 61 -22.56 5.38 12.74
CA ARG A 61 -23.81 5.89 13.34
C ARG A 61 -23.62 7.24 14.02
N THR A 62 -22.53 7.44 14.76
CA THR A 62 -22.38 8.57 15.70
C THR A 62 -21.45 9.66 15.18
N THR A 63 -20.45 9.29 14.38
CA THR A 63 -19.41 10.21 13.90
C THR A 63 -19.16 10.06 12.40
N PRO A 64 -20.20 10.17 11.54
CA PRO A 64 -20.07 9.91 10.10
C PRO A 64 -19.08 10.85 9.37
N HIS A 65 -18.78 12.01 9.95
CA HIS A 65 -17.77 12.95 9.45
C HIS A 65 -16.32 12.44 9.57
N THR A 66 -16.09 11.36 10.33
CA THR A 66 -14.79 10.69 10.44
C THR A 66 -14.54 9.69 9.31
N LEU A 67 -15.60 9.33 8.56
CA LEU A 67 -15.51 8.41 7.43
C LEU A 67 -15.01 9.13 6.18
N ARG A 68 -14.20 8.43 5.39
CA ARG A 68 -13.75 8.90 4.08
C ARG A 68 -14.41 8.08 2.98
N ARG A 69 -15.02 8.76 2.00
CA ARG A 69 -15.66 8.08 0.87
C ARG A 69 -14.61 7.36 0.03
N VAL A 70 -14.94 6.13 -0.36
CA VAL A 70 -14.15 5.35 -1.30
C VAL A 70 -14.76 5.55 -2.68
N ASP A 71 -14.39 6.67 -3.32
CA ASP A 71 -14.85 7.02 -4.66
C ASP A 71 -14.01 6.27 -5.73
N ALA A 72 -14.50 6.21 -6.97
CA ALA A 72 -13.82 5.51 -8.08
C ALA A 72 -12.38 5.99 -8.34
N GLY A 73 -12.01 7.20 -7.91
CA GLY A 73 -10.65 7.71 -8.02
C GLY A 73 -9.60 6.97 -7.17
N GLU A 74 -10.02 6.26 -6.11
CA GLU A 74 -9.08 5.51 -5.25
C GLU A 74 -8.61 4.21 -5.90
N GLU A 75 -9.41 3.64 -6.80
CA GLU A 75 -9.05 2.47 -7.62
C GLU A 75 -8.02 2.85 -8.69
N VAL A 76 -8.22 3.98 -9.38
CA VAL A 76 -7.25 4.54 -10.32
C VAL A 76 -5.92 4.89 -9.63
N LEU A 77 -5.98 5.41 -8.40
CA LEU A 77 -4.77 5.68 -7.61
C LEU A 77 -4.05 4.40 -7.17
N ALA A 78 -4.80 3.34 -6.83
CA ALA A 78 -4.23 2.04 -6.50
C ALA A 78 -3.56 1.37 -7.73
N GLU A 79 -4.22 1.41 -8.89
CA GLU A 79 -3.65 0.94 -10.16
C GLU A 79 -2.40 1.73 -10.55
N LEU A 80 -2.44 3.06 -10.39
CA LEU A 80 -1.28 3.91 -10.66
C LEU A 80 -0.11 3.62 -9.70
N GLY A 81 -0.40 3.29 -8.44
CA GLY A 81 0.60 2.86 -7.46
C GLY A 81 1.31 1.55 -7.86
N VAL A 82 0.58 0.59 -8.44
CA VAL A 82 1.16 -0.64 -8.99
C VAL A 82 2.08 -0.32 -10.17
N LEU A 83 1.66 0.58 -11.07
CA LEU A 83 2.46 0.96 -12.24
C LEU A 83 3.75 1.71 -11.85
N ILE A 84 3.68 2.61 -10.86
CA ILE A 84 4.87 3.32 -10.35
C ILE A 84 5.86 2.33 -9.71
N GLY A 85 5.38 1.38 -8.90
CA GLY A 85 6.25 0.37 -8.30
C GLY A 85 6.94 -0.51 -9.35
N PHE A 86 6.25 -0.84 -10.44
CA PHE A 86 6.85 -1.55 -11.57
C PHE A 86 7.92 -0.72 -12.30
N ASP A 87 7.69 0.58 -12.52
CA ASP A 87 8.68 1.48 -13.12
C ASP A 87 9.95 1.61 -12.26
N ASP A 88 9.80 1.72 -10.94
CA ASP A 88 10.90 1.74 -9.98
C ASP A 88 11.74 0.45 -10.05
N ASP A 89 11.07 -0.72 -10.10
CA ASP A 89 11.73 -2.01 -10.23
C ASP A 89 12.50 -2.14 -11.56
N GLN A 90 11.91 -1.67 -12.67
CA GLN A 90 12.57 -1.64 -13.98
C GLN A 90 13.79 -0.72 -13.99
N ALA A 91 13.69 0.47 -13.40
CA ALA A 91 14.80 1.41 -13.28
C ALA A 91 15.97 0.83 -12.45
N ALA A 92 15.64 0.13 -11.36
CA ALA A 92 16.63 -0.57 -10.54
C ALA A 92 17.30 -1.71 -11.31
N GLU A 93 16.54 -2.51 -12.07
CA GLU A 93 17.09 -3.59 -12.89
C GLU A 93 18.00 -3.08 -14.01
N ALA A 94 17.57 -2.03 -14.72
CA ALA A 94 18.39 -1.38 -15.74
C ALA A 94 19.73 -0.88 -15.17
N THR A 95 19.70 -0.30 -13.97
CA THR A 95 20.91 0.13 -13.26
C THR A 95 21.82 -1.05 -12.91
N ARG A 96 21.26 -2.16 -12.40
CA ARG A 96 22.03 -3.37 -12.08
C ARG A 96 22.68 -3.97 -13.33
N LEU A 97 21.95 -4.06 -14.43
CA LEU A 97 22.47 -4.56 -15.71
C LEU A 97 23.58 -3.66 -16.26
N SER A 98 23.36 -2.34 -16.26
CA SER A 98 24.37 -1.35 -16.67
C SER A 98 25.66 -1.49 -15.86
N ASN A 99 25.56 -1.59 -14.53
CA ASN A 99 26.71 -1.79 -13.67
C ASN A 99 27.40 -3.15 -13.88
N ARG A 100 26.66 -4.19 -14.27
CA ARG A 100 27.23 -5.49 -14.60
C ARG A 100 28.00 -5.46 -15.92
N VAL A 101 27.49 -4.78 -16.94
CA VAL A 101 28.21 -4.55 -18.21
C VAL A 101 29.50 -3.78 -17.96
N ARG A 102 29.42 -2.64 -17.24
CA ARG A 102 30.61 -1.84 -16.88
C ARG A 102 31.68 -2.67 -16.14
N ARG A 103 31.27 -3.59 -15.28
CA ARG A 103 32.21 -4.48 -14.57
C ARG A 103 32.94 -5.43 -15.51
N VAL A 104 32.24 -5.97 -16.51
CA VAL A 104 32.84 -6.82 -17.54
C VAL A 104 33.79 -6.01 -18.41
N ASP A 105 33.41 -4.79 -18.80
CA ASP A 105 34.29 -3.89 -19.57
C ASP A 105 35.59 -3.59 -18.84
N VAL A 106 35.51 -3.32 -17.52
CA VAL A 106 36.70 -3.12 -16.67
C VAL A 106 37.54 -4.39 -16.61
N LEU A 107 36.93 -5.56 -16.41
CA LEU A 107 37.67 -6.82 -16.39
C LEU A 107 38.37 -7.10 -17.73
N PHE A 108 37.71 -6.82 -18.85
CA PHE A 108 38.28 -6.95 -20.18
C PHE A 108 39.48 -6.00 -20.38
N ALA A 109 39.35 -4.74 -19.98
CA ALA A 109 40.44 -3.77 -20.02
C ALA A 109 41.64 -4.23 -19.16
N MET A 110 41.37 -4.77 -17.96
CA MET A 110 42.40 -5.31 -17.08
C MET A 110 43.14 -6.51 -17.66
N LEU A 111 42.41 -7.45 -18.27
CA LEU A 111 43.00 -8.60 -18.96
C LEU A 111 43.84 -8.17 -20.16
N ARG A 112 43.38 -7.15 -20.91
CA ARG A 112 44.12 -6.58 -22.05
C ARG A 112 45.41 -5.90 -21.59
N ASP A 113 45.36 -5.16 -20.49
CA ASP A 113 46.46 -4.31 -20.01
C ASP A 113 47.36 -5.03 -18.99
N GLY A 114 47.04 -6.28 -18.62
CA GLY A 114 47.79 -7.07 -17.64
C GLY A 114 47.70 -6.54 -16.20
N THR A 115 46.69 -5.75 -15.88
CA THR A 115 46.52 -5.10 -14.56
C THR A 115 45.58 -5.90 -13.65
N VAL A 116 45.79 -5.83 -12.34
CA VAL A 116 45.02 -6.58 -11.32
C VAL A 116 44.22 -5.62 -10.45
N TYR A 117 43.05 -6.06 -9.98
CA TYR A 117 42.15 -5.20 -9.20
C TYR A 117 42.80 -4.92 -7.85
N GLN A 118 43.02 -3.64 -7.54
CA GLN A 118 43.42 -3.21 -6.22
C GLN A 118 42.24 -2.49 -5.55
N PRO A 119 41.63 -3.08 -4.50
CA PRO A 119 40.61 -2.38 -3.74
C PRO A 119 41.23 -1.16 -3.05
N GLN A 120 40.60 -0.01 -3.19
CA GLN A 120 40.97 1.20 -2.44
C GLN A 120 40.57 0.99 -0.96
N PRO A 121 41.49 1.15 0.02
CA PRO A 121 41.09 1.15 1.42
C PRO A 121 40.18 2.36 1.71
N ALA A 122 39.15 2.12 2.51
CA ALA A 122 38.17 3.12 2.94
C ALA A 122 38.80 4.21 3.82
#